data_AF-A0A969P0Z4-F1
#
_entry.id   AF-A0A969P0Z4-F1
#
_cell.length_a   1.000
_cell.length_b   1.000
_cell.length_c   1.000
_cell.angle_alpha   90.00
_cell.angle_beta   90.00
_cell.angle_gamma   90.00
#
_symmetry.space_group_name_H-M   'P 1'
#
loop_
_entity.id
_entity.type
_entity.pdbx_description
1 polymer ?
#
loop_
_entity_poly.entity_id
_entity_poly.type
_entity_poly.pdbx_seq_one_letter_code
_entity_poly.pdbx_strand_id
1 'polypeptide(L)'
;MAYRMHRMKRRRGKECEFTEQGITPDYKDVKRLQKYLTPQGKILPRRRTGVSAKMQRRLATAIKRARHLACYPQILPTCESKAKRNVRPGCGYYWPANADCD
;
A
#
# COMPACT_ATOMS: atom_id res chain seq x y z
N MET A 1 27.19 -24.87 -13.56
CA MET A 1 27.09 -23.40 -13.53
C MET A 1 26.22 -22.99 -12.35
N ALA A 2 26.77 -22.33 -11.33
CA ALA A 2 26.02 -21.90 -10.15
C ALA A 2 25.50 -20.46 -10.33
N TYR A 3 24.19 -20.27 -10.27
CA TYR A 3 23.57 -18.94 -10.39
C TYR A 3 23.88 -18.11 -9.14
N ARG A 4 24.62 -17.00 -9.32
CA ARG A 4 25.03 -16.10 -8.24
C ARG A 4 23.82 -15.32 -7.72
N MET A 5 23.12 -15.87 -6.74
CA MET A 5 22.02 -15.21 -6.04
C MET A 5 22.57 -14.04 -5.20
N HIS A 6 22.60 -12.85 -5.78
CA HIS A 6 22.88 -11.61 -5.05
C HIS A 6 21.78 -11.37 -4.01
N ARG A 7 22.01 -11.84 -2.78
CA ARG A 7 21.15 -11.61 -1.62
C ARG A 7 21.17 -10.11 -1.31
N MET A 8 20.21 -9.37 -1.87
CA MET A 8 20.09 -7.93 -1.63
C MET A 8 20.03 -7.65 -0.12
N LYS A 9 21.02 -6.88 0.34
CA LYS A 9 21.20 -6.46 1.74
C LYS A 9 19.90 -5.81 2.21
N ARG A 10 19.21 -6.42 3.19
CA ARG A 10 18.01 -5.82 3.80
C ARG A 10 18.43 -4.47 4.39
N ARG A 11 17.97 -3.37 3.79
CA ARG A 11 18.17 -2.03 4.36
C ARG A 11 17.57 -2.04 5.76
N ARG A 12 18.35 -1.65 6.78
CA ARG A 12 17.86 -1.48 8.15
C ARG A 12 16.63 -0.58 8.09
N GLY A 13 15.54 -1.07 8.68
CA GLY A 13 14.28 -0.32 8.71
C GLY A 13 14.44 0.95 9.54
N LYS A 14 13.68 1.98 9.17
CA LYS A 14 13.48 3.15 10.03
C LYS A 14 12.79 2.69 11.33
N GLU A 15 13.14 3.31 12.44
CA GLU A 15 12.46 3.12 13.72
C GLU A 15 10.98 3.55 13.56
N CYS A 16 10.10 2.87 14.28
CA CYS A 16 8.67 2.99 14.09
C CYS A 16 8.11 4.07 15.02
N GLU A 17 7.62 5.18 14.46
CA GLU A 17 7.01 6.32 15.20
C GLU A 17 6.00 5.89 16.28
N PHE A 18 5.15 4.90 15.99
CA PHE A 18 4.17 4.38 16.95
C PHE A 18 4.79 3.62 18.13
N THR A 19 5.92 2.95 17.91
CA THR A 19 6.61 2.21 18.97
C THR A 19 7.32 3.17 19.91
N GLU A 20 7.92 4.24 19.38
CA GLU A 20 8.56 5.29 20.17
C GLU A 20 7.56 6.05 21.04
N GLN A 21 6.39 6.37 20.49
CA GLN A 21 5.35 7.11 21.21
C GLN A 21 4.50 6.21 22.12
N GLY A 22 4.58 4.88 21.99
CA GLY A 22 3.72 3.92 22.72
C GLY A 22 2.24 3.98 22.33
N ILE A 23 1.90 4.62 21.21
CA ILE A 23 0.52 4.89 20.81
C ILE A 23 0.02 3.81 19.86
N THR A 24 -1.21 3.35 20.09
CA THR A 24 -1.87 2.39 19.20
C THR A 24 -2.71 3.14 18.15
N PRO A 25 -2.63 2.80 16.85
CA PRO A 25 -3.43 3.47 15.82
C PRO A 25 -4.90 3.04 15.90
N ASP A 26 -5.77 3.99 16.23
CA ASP A 26 -7.22 3.82 16.26
C ASP A 26 -7.92 4.53 15.09
N TYR A 27 -9.15 4.11 14.78
CA TYR A 27 -9.95 4.65 13.67
C TYR A 27 -10.48 6.06 13.93
N LYS A 28 -10.51 6.50 15.20
CA LYS A 28 -11.02 7.81 15.62
C LYS A 28 -10.03 8.94 15.27
N ASP A 29 -8.74 8.63 15.19
CA ASP A 29 -7.67 9.61 14.98
C ASP A 29 -7.45 9.91 13.49
N VAL A 30 -8.36 10.66 12.88
CA VAL A 30 -8.35 10.94 11.44
C VAL A 30 -7.03 11.61 11.00
N LYS A 31 -6.51 12.56 11.78
CA LYS A 31 -5.27 13.30 11.47
C LYS A 31 -4.06 12.38 11.33
N ARG A 32 -3.95 11.35 12.18
CA ARG A 32 -2.85 10.38 12.14
C ARG A 32 -2.99 9.45 10.95
N LEU A 33 -4.21 8.96 10.69
CA LEU A 33 -4.47 8.04 9.59
C LEU A 33 -4.23 8.67 8.21
N GLN A 34 -4.55 9.95 8.04
CA GLN A 34 -4.32 10.69 6.80
C GLN A 34 -2.85 10.68 6.35
N LYS A 35 -1.89 10.76 7.29
CA LYS A 35 -0.44 10.68 7.00
C LYS A 35 -0.02 9.38 6.32
N TYR A 36 -0.75 8.28 6.55
CA TYR A 36 -0.43 6.94 6.03
C TYR A 36 -1.24 6.56 4.80
N LEU A 37 -1.97 7.52 4.23
CA LEU A 37 -2.83 7.31 3.07
C LEU A 37 -2.29 8.11 1.88
N THR A 38 -2.54 7.60 0.67
CA THR A 38 -2.33 8.38 -0.54
C THR A 38 -3.48 9.37 -0.72
N PRO A 39 -3.37 10.40 -1.59
CA PRO A 39 -4.52 11.23 -1.94
C PRO A 39 -5.70 10.41 -2.46
N GLN A 40 -5.43 9.26 -3.10
CA GLN A 40 -6.47 8.32 -3.53
C GLN A 40 -7.06 7.44 -2.41
N GLY A 41 -6.66 7.68 -1.16
CA GLY A 41 -7.06 6.89 -0.01
C GLY A 41 -6.53 5.46 -0.01
N LYS A 42 -5.47 5.14 -0.75
CA LYS A 42 -4.79 3.85 -0.68
C LYS A 42 -3.82 3.84 0.51
N ILE A 43 -3.74 2.71 1.21
CA ILE A 43 -2.83 2.57 2.37
C ILE A 43 -1.39 2.53 1.84
N LEU A 44 -0.54 3.41 2.36
CA LEU A 44 0.88 3.43 1.98
C LEU A 44 1.58 2.15 2.45
N PRO A 45 2.47 1.58 1.61
CA PRO A 45 3.19 0.38 1.97
C PRO A 45 4.21 0.67 3.07
N ARG A 46 4.45 -0.31 3.95
CA ARG A 46 5.41 -0.26 5.07
C ARG A 46 6.78 0.32 4.69
N ARG A 47 7.27 0.02 3.48
CA ARG A 47 8.59 0.50 2.98
C ARG A 47 8.72 2.02 2.88
N ARG A 48 7.60 2.74 2.72
CA ARG A 48 7.58 4.21 2.64
C ARG A 48 7.44 4.83 4.03
N THR A 49 6.59 4.22 4.85
CA THR A 49 6.17 4.75 6.16
C THR A 49 7.07 4.35 7.31
N GLY A 50 7.86 3.27 7.18
CA GLY A 50 8.80 2.84 8.22
C GLY A 50 8.16 2.16 9.44
N VAL A 51 6.85 1.90 9.42
CA VAL A 51 6.10 1.31 10.55
C VAL A 51 6.48 -0.13 10.83
N SER A 52 6.24 -0.59 12.06
CA SER A 52 6.49 -1.98 12.44
C SER A 52 5.45 -2.88 11.78
N ALA A 53 5.79 -4.15 11.55
CA ALA A 53 4.86 -5.08 10.90
C ALA A 53 3.57 -5.26 11.73
N LYS A 54 3.69 -5.27 13.07
CA LYS A 54 2.56 -5.36 14.01
C LYS A 54 1.65 -4.13 13.90
N MET A 55 2.23 -2.93 13.89
CA MET A 55 1.46 -1.69 13.81
C MET A 55 0.85 -1.48 12.43
N GLN A 56 1.53 -1.85 11.34
CA GLN A 56 0.96 -1.80 10.00
C GLN A 56 -0.33 -2.64 9.87
N ARG A 57 -0.39 -3.81 10.51
CA ARG A 57 -1.61 -4.64 10.54
C ARG A 57 -2.74 -3.95 11.30
N ARG A 58 -2.44 -3.42 12.49
CA ARG A 58 -3.41 -2.65 13.30
C ARG A 58 -3.93 -1.42 12.56
N LEU A 59 -3.02 -0.66 11.94
CA LEU A 59 -3.33 0.49 11.11
C LEU A 59 -4.25 0.12 9.94
N ALA A 60 -3.98 -0.99 9.25
CA ALA A 60 -4.84 -1.45 8.16
C ALA A 60 -6.25 -1.80 8.65
N THR A 61 -6.38 -2.44 9.82
CA THR A 61 -7.68 -2.73 10.42
C THR A 61 -8.41 -1.46 10.83
N ALA A 62 -7.72 -0.49 11.45
CA ALA A 62 -8.29 0.80 11.82
C ALA A 62 -8.80 1.57 10.59
N ILE A 63 -8.02 1.64 9.51
CA ILE A 63 -8.41 2.31 8.25
C ILE A 63 -9.58 1.59 7.60
N LYS A 64 -9.59 0.25 7.58
CA LYS A 64 -10.73 -0.52 7.05
C LYS A 64 -12.01 -0.21 7.82
N ARG A 65 -11.95 -0.23 9.16
CA ARG A 65 -13.07 0.16 10.03
C ARG A 65 -13.55 1.59 9.74
N ALA A 66 -12.62 2.54 9.62
CA ALA A 66 -12.95 3.94 9.31
C ALA A 66 -13.68 4.09 7.96
N ARG A 67 -13.33 3.29 6.95
CA ARG A 67 -14.04 3.28 5.65
C ARG A 67 -15.46 2.75 5.75
N HIS A 68 -15.68 1.69 6.55
CA HIS A 68 -17.03 1.17 6.78
C HIS A 68 -17.92 2.18 7.52
N LEU A 69 -17.33 3.06 8.32
CA LEU A 69 -18.02 4.13 9.05
C LEU A 69 -18.11 5.45 8.25
N ALA A 70 -17.84 5.43 6.93
CA ALA A 70 -17.83 6.58 6.03
C ALA A 70 -16.90 7.76 6.42
N CYS A 71 -15.96 7.55 7.34
CA CYS A 71 -15.03 8.58 7.80
C CYS A 71 -13.87 8.84 6.82
N TYR A 72 -13.72 8.03 5.76
CA TYR A 72 -12.61 8.14 4.82
C TYR A 72 -13.03 7.90 3.36
N PRO A 73 -12.64 8.78 2.41
CA PRO A 73 -13.00 8.61 1.01
C PRO A 73 -12.23 7.46 0.36
N GLN A 74 -12.94 6.63 -0.40
CA GLN A 74 -12.35 5.65 -1.31
C GLN A 74 -12.57 6.13 -2.75
N ILE A 75 -11.49 6.56 -3.41
CA ILE A 75 -11.57 6.89 -4.83
C ILE A 75 -11.41 5.60 -5.60
N LEU A 76 -12.46 5.18 -6.32
CA LEU A 76 -12.36 4.09 -7.27
C LEU A 76 -11.36 4.52 -8.36
N PRO A 77 -10.41 3.66 -8.73
CA PRO A 77 -9.47 3.98 -9.79
C PRO A 77 -10.27 4.16 -11.10
N THR A 78 -10.31 5.39 -11.60
CA THR A 78 -10.68 5.66 -12.99
C THR A 78 -9.67 4.95 -13.90
N CYS A 79 -10.11 4.56 -15.09
CA CYS A 79 -9.40 3.66 -16.00
C CYS A 79 -8.04 4.16 -16.54
N GLU A 80 -7.54 5.33 -16.11
CA GLU A 80 -6.60 6.13 -16.92
C GLU A 80 -5.11 5.92 -16.70
N SER A 81 -4.62 5.02 -15.83
CA SER A 81 -3.18 5.09 -15.48
C SER A 81 -2.47 3.79 -15.11
N LYS A 82 -2.87 2.66 -15.71
CA LYS A 82 -2.05 1.43 -15.67
C LYS A 82 -0.96 1.36 -16.77
N ALA A 83 -0.64 2.45 -17.46
CA ALA A 83 0.35 2.43 -18.55
C ALA A 83 1.84 2.53 -18.12
N LYS A 84 2.19 2.78 -16.84
CA LYS A 84 3.60 2.96 -16.41
C LYS A 84 3.99 2.20 -15.15
N ARG A 85 3.76 0.89 -15.10
CA ARG A 85 4.49 0.01 -14.15
C ARG A 85 5.09 -1.14 -14.93
N ASN A 86 6.41 -1.09 -15.10
CA ASN A 86 7.31 -2.14 -15.58
C ASN A 86 6.68 -3.55 -15.48
N VAL A 87 5.95 -3.94 -16.53
CA VAL A 87 5.32 -5.26 -16.64
C VAL A 87 6.42 -6.18 -17.14
N ARG A 88 6.81 -7.15 -16.32
CA ARG A 88 7.63 -8.27 -16.80
C ARG A 88 6.75 -9.03 -17.79
N PRO A 89 7.06 -9.10 -19.10
CA PRO A 89 6.24 -9.86 -20.03
C PRO A 89 6.40 -11.34 -19.66
N GLY A 90 5.29 -12.06 -19.48
CA GLY A 90 5.31 -13.50 -19.20
C GLY A 90 4.42 -14.02 -18.07
N CYS A 91 3.50 -13.22 -17.52
CA CYS A 91 2.44 -13.73 -16.64
C CYS A 91 1.12 -13.61 -17.38
N GLY A 92 0.76 -14.68 -18.10
CA GLY A 92 -0.50 -14.78 -18.81
C GLY A 92 -1.69 -14.59 -17.88
N TYR A 93 -2.48 -13.57 -18.19
CA TYR A 93 -3.93 -13.65 -18.09
C TYR A 93 -4.45 -13.22 -19.45
N TYR A 94 -5.25 -14.11 -20.03
CA TYR A 94 -5.88 -14.04 -21.34
C TYR A 94 -6.50 -12.65 -21.61
N TRP A 95 -5.92 -11.91 -22.55
CA TRP A 95 -6.60 -10.80 -23.22
C TRP A 95 -7.26 -11.41 -24.47
N PRO A 96 -8.59 -11.41 -24.61
CA PRO A 96 -9.15 -11.48 -25.95
C PRO A 96 -8.73 -10.19 -26.65
N ALA A 97 -7.77 -10.32 -27.56
CA ALA A 97 -7.58 -9.40 -28.66
C ALA A 97 -8.90 -9.31 -29.45
N ASN A 98 -9.26 -8.10 -29.87
CA ASN A 98 -10.46 -7.71 -30.64
C ASN A 98 -11.62 -7.18 -29.77
N ALA A 99 -11.48 -5.92 -29.37
CA ALA A 99 -12.60 -4.99 -29.32
C ALA A 99 -12.05 -3.65 -29.83
N ASP A 100 -12.12 -3.48 -31.15
CA ASP A 100 -12.02 -2.19 -31.80
C ASP A 100 -12.90 -1.19 -31.05
N CYS A 101 -12.27 -0.15 -30.50
CA CYS A 101 -12.99 1.01 -29.96
C CYS A 101 -12.93 2.06 -31.06
N ASP A 102 -14.10 2.37 -31.62
CA ASP A 102 -14.35 3.54 -32.48
C ASP A 102 -13.87 4.84 -31.81
#